data_AF-A0A7K4D6S3-F1
#
_entry.id   AF-A0A7K4D6S3-F1
#
_cell.length_a   1.000
_cell.length_b   1.000
_cell.length_c   1.000
_cell.angle_alpha   90.00
_cell.angle_beta   90.00
_cell.angle_gamma   90.00
#
_symmetry.space_group_name_H-M   'P 1'
#
loop_
_entity.id
_entity.type
_entity.pdbx_description
1 polymer ?
#
loop_
_entity_poly.entity_id
_entity_poly.type
_entity_poly.pdbx_seq_one_letter_code
_entity_poly.pdbx_strand_id
1 'polypeptide(L)'
;MPSIWCSKMNYWEMQRSFWKTPAGIVIWVVLLACIIVGGLLALNIFVSPYPVIESFDAKPVVVSLGNASNLSWAVVGASLVEIDHGIGQVELKGFRKVAPSETTTYTLTAINGSRNRSRDLRIIVNV
;
A
#
# COMPACT_ATOMS: atom_id res chain seq x y z
N MET A 1 -1.62 21.74 -70.55
CA MET A 1 -2.20 21.00 -69.39
C MET A 1 -1.11 20.09 -68.80
N PRO A 2 -0.46 20.44 -67.68
CA PRO A 2 0.37 19.49 -66.97
C PRO A 2 -0.37 19.02 -65.71
N SER A 3 -0.57 17.70 -65.66
CA SER A 3 -1.04 16.94 -64.51
C SER A 3 -0.15 17.20 -63.29
N ILE A 4 -0.73 17.80 -62.25
CA ILE A 4 -0.09 18.01 -60.95
C ILE A 4 0.07 16.63 -60.31
N TRP A 5 1.31 16.19 -60.26
CA TRP A 5 1.75 14.98 -59.59
C TRP A 5 1.19 14.93 -58.16
N CYS A 6 0.51 13.83 -57.83
CA CYS A 6 0.23 13.47 -56.44
C CYS A 6 1.58 13.14 -55.79
N SER A 7 2.22 14.15 -55.18
CA SER A 7 3.46 13.99 -54.43
C SER A 7 3.19 13.04 -53.26
N LYS A 8 3.87 11.89 -53.25
CA LYS A 8 3.81 10.90 -52.16
C LYS A 8 4.40 11.53 -50.90
N MET A 9 3.53 12.14 -50.09
CA MET A 9 3.88 12.72 -48.80
C MET A 9 4.46 11.62 -47.89
N ASN A 10 5.73 11.78 -47.52
CA ASN A 10 6.35 10.90 -46.53
C ASN A 10 5.92 11.34 -45.12
N TYR A 11 6.06 10.43 -44.17
CA TYR A 11 5.65 10.64 -42.77
C TYR A 11 6.22 11.93 -42.17
N TRP A 12 7.48 12.24 -42.48
CA TRP A 12 8.19 13.41 -41.96
C TRP A 12 7.64 14.73 -42.49
N GLU A 13 7.27 14.80 -43.77
CA GLU A 13 6.65 15.99 -44.35
C GLU A 13 5.19 16.16 -43.89
N MET A 14 4.48 15.05 -43.64
CA MET A 14 3.16 15.10 -43.00
C MET A 14 3.24 15.64 -41.58
N GLN A 15 4.21 15.19 -40.77
CA GLN A 15 4.42 15.72 -39.42
C GLN A 15 4.76 17.20 -39.43
N ARG A 16 5.67 17.65 -40.30
CA ARG A 16 6.09 19.05 -40.39
C ARG A 16 4.95 19.99 -40.81
N SER A 17 3.97 19.51 -41.55
CA SER A 17 2.74 20.25 -41.91
C SER A 17 1.74 20.33 -40.75
N PHE A 18 1.59 19.23 -40.00
CA PHE A 18 0.64 19.13 -38.88
C PHE A 18 0.94 20.16 -37.78
N TRP A 19 2.21 20.36 -37.44
CA TRP A 19 2.67 21.35 -36.44
C TRP A 19 2.49 22.82 -36.84
N LYS A 20 2.09 23.11 -38.09
CA LYS A 20 1.83 24.48 -38.56
C LYS A 20 0.39 24.93 -38.36
N THR A 21 -0.50 24.02 -37.96
CA THR A 21 -1.92 24.34 -37.75
C THR A 21 -2.22 24.52 -36.27
N PRO A 22 -3.02 25.52 -35.88
CA PRO A 22 -3.47 25.67 -34.50
C PRO A 22 -4.15 24.39 -33.97
N ALA A 23 -4.92 23.69 -34.82
CA ALA A 23 -5.57 22.43 -34.48
C ALA A 23 -4.58 21.29 -34.19
N GLY A 24 -3.50 21.15 -34.97
CA GLY A 24 -2.50 20.10 -34.77
C GLY A 24 -1.69 20.29 -33.49
N ILE A 25 -1.38 21.54 -33.13
CA ILE A 25 -0.72 21.88 -31.87
C ILE A 25 -1.64 21.56 -30.69
N VAL A 26 -2.93 21.93 -30.77
CA VAL A 26 -3.90 21.64 -29.71
C VAL A 26 -4.05 20.14 -29.48
N ILE A 27 -4.15 19.33 -30.54
CA ILE A 27 -4.22 17.86 -30.42
C ILE A 27 -2.97 17.30 -29.74
N TRP A 28 -1.78 17.77 -30.10
CA TRP A 28 -0.53 17.32 -29.48
C TRP A 28 -0.42 17.72 -28.01
N VAL A 29 -0.81 18.95 -27.67
CA VAL A 29 -0.81 19.44 -26.29
C VAL A 29 -1.82 18.66 -25.44
N VAL A 30 -3.00 18.35 -25.99
CA VAL A 30 -4.00 17.50 -25.30
C VAL A 30 -3.48 16.08 -25.09
N LEU A 31 -2.83 15.47 -26.09
CA LEU A 31 -2.23 14.14 -25.94
C LEU A 31 -1.13 14.12 -24.87
N LEU A 32 -0.26 15.13 -24.85
CA LEU A 32 0.76 15.28 -23.81
C LEU A 32 0.13 15.52 -22.43
N ALA A 33 -0.89 16.37 -22.33
CA ALA A 33 -1.59 16.61 -21.08
C ALA A 33 -2.28 15.35 -20.55
N CYS A 34 -2.92 14.54 -21.40
CA CYS A 34 -3.51 13.26 -21.01
C CYS A 34 -2.48 12.27 -20.50
N ILE A 35 -1.29 12.21 -21.10
CA ILE A 35 -0.19 11.35 -20.64
C ILE A 35 0.34 11.82 -19.29
N ILE A 36 0.49 13.13 -19.10
CA ILE A 36 0.96 13.71 -17.83
C ILE A 36 -0.10 13.53 -16.73
N VAL A 37 -1.37 13.77 -17.01
CA VAL A 37 -2.49 13.60 -16.06
C VAL A 37 -2.70 12.12 -15.72
N GLY A 38 -2.67 11.23 -16.71
CA GLY A 38 -2.75 9.79 -16.51
C GLY A 38 -1.54 9.25 -15.73
N GLY A 39 -0.33 9.72 -16.03
CA GLY A 39 0.88 9.39 -15.30
C GLY A 39 0.86 9.90 -13.85
N LEU A 40 0.40 11.14 -13.62
CA LEU A 40 0.29 11.73 -12.29
C LEU A 40 -0.80 11.04 -11.44
N LEU A 41 -1.94 10.69 -12.04
CA LEU A 41 -2.99 9.91 -11.39
C LEU A 41 -2.52 8.48 -11.08
N ALA A 42 -1.78 7.84 -11.99
CA ALA A 42 -1.21 6.52 -11.76
C ALA A 42 -0.17 6.56 -10.61
N LEU A 43 0.69 7.57 -10.56
CA LEU A 43 1.72 7.70 -9.52
C LEU A 43 1.15 7.79 -8.10
N ASN A 44 -0.04 8.39 -7.92
CA ASN A 44 -0.67 8.51 -6.61
C ASN A 44 -1.30 7.19 -6.11
N ILE A 45 -1.40 6.15 -6.94
CA ILE A 45 -2.08 4.88 -6.59
C ILE A 45 -1.09 3.80 -6.11
N PHE A 46 0.23 3.95 -6.31
CA PHE A 46 1.18 2.85 -6.13
C PHE A 46 2.09 2.90 -4.90
N VAL A 47 1.97 3.90 -4.03
CA VAL A 47 2.80 3.97 -2.82
C VAL A 47 2.00 3.56 -1.59
N SER A 48 1.58 2.30 -1.52
CA SER A 48 1.19 1.71 -0.24
C SER A 48 2.46 1.57 0.62
N PRO A 49 2.59 2.32 1.74
CA PRO A 49 3.75 2.19 2.62
C PRO A 49 3.86 0.75 3.11
N TYR A 50 5.09 0.24 3.22
CA TYR A 50 5.31 -1.06 3.82
C TYR A 50 4.87 -1.01 5.29
N PRO A 51 4.02 -1.94 5.76
CA PRO A 51 3.59 -1.94 7.15
C PRO A 51 4.77 -2.25 8.07
N VAL A 52 5.02 -1.38 9.03
CA VAL A 52 6.11 -1.50 10.02
C VAL A 52 5.49 -1.70 11.40
N ILE A 53 5.90 -2.78 12.08
CA ILE A 53 5.52 -3.06 13.46
C ILE A 53 6.59 -2.41 14.36
N GLU A 54 6.29 -1.24 14.93
CA GLU A 54 7.19 -0.50 15.81
C GLU A 54 7.43 -1.25 17.12
N SER A 55 6.35 -1.72 17.75
CA SER A 55 6.40 -2.48 18.99
C SER A 55 5.33 -3.56 19.04
N PHE A 56 5.66 -4.66 19.70
CA PHE A 56 4.73 -5.74 20.01
C PHE A 56 5.25 -6.49 21.24
N ASP A 57 4.66 -6.17 22.39
CA ASP A 57 5.19 -6.53 23.70
C ASP A 57 4.07 -6.90 24.66
N ALA A 58 4.36 -7.81 25.58
CA ALA A 58 3.44 -8.24 26.64
C ALA A 58 4.08 -8.05 28.00
N LYS A 59 3.33 -7.49 28.95
CA LYS A 59 3.79 -7.29 30.33
C LYS A 59 2.73 -7.76 31.32
N PRO A 60 3.01 -8.81 32.13
CA PRO A 60 4.23 -9.64 32.13
C PRO A 60 4.23 -10.71 31.01
N VAL A 61 5.41 -11.08 30.53
CA VAL A 61 5.59 -12.17 29.54
C VAL A 61 5.32 -13.54 30.15
N VAL A 62 5.51 -13.66 31.46
CA VAL A 62 5.24 -14.87 32.24
C VAL A 62 4.09 -14.57 33.19
N VAL A 63 2.99 -15.31 33.07
CA VAL A 63 1.80 -15.18 33.93
C VAL A 63 1.52 -16.52 34.61
N SER A 64 0.96 -16.50 35.82
CA SER A 64 0.39 -17.71 36.43
C SER A 64 -0.99 -17.99 35.83
N LEU A 65 -1.45 -19.24 35.92
CA LEU A 65 -2.79 -19.61 35.50
C LEU A 65 -3.85 -18.66 36.08
N GLY A 66 -4.69 -18.08 35.22
CA GLY A 66 -5.75 -17.13 35.61
C GLY A 66 -5.31 -15.68 35.77
N ASN A 67 -4.01 -15.38 35.73
CA ASN A 67 -3.52 -14.00 35.73
C ASN A 67 -3.54 -13.40 34.32
N ALA A 68 -3.80 -12.10 34.25
CA ALA A 68 -3.81 -11.36 32.98
C ALA A 68 -2.43 -10.77 32.65
N SER A 69 -2.05 -10.83 31.38
CA SER A 69 -0.97 -10.06 30.78
C SER A 69 -1.52 -8.89 29.98
N ASN A 70 -0.82 -7.76 29.98
CA ASN A 70 -1.15 -6.64 29.13
C ASN A 70 -0.36 -6.72 27.81
N LEU A 71 -1.03 -7.08 26.73
CA LEU A 71 -0.49 -7.07 25.38
C LEU A 71 -0.57 -5.65 24.82
N SER A 72 0.51 -5.15 24.25
CA SER A 72 0.61 -3.80 23.68
C SER A 72 1.27 -3.85 22.31
N TRP A 73 0.78 -3.03 21.38
CA TRP A 73 1.28 -2.99 20.01
C TRP A 73 1.24 -1.57 19.43
N ALA A 74 2.15 -1.33 18.49
CA ALA A 74 2.14 -0.15 17.65
C ALA A 74 2.60 -0.50 16.23
N VAL A 75 1.78 -0.14 15.25
CA VAL A 75 2.00 -0.38 13.83
C VAL A 75 1.86 0.93 13.06
N VAL A 76 2.72 1.14 12.06
CA VAL A 76 2.70 2.31 11.17
C VAL A 76 2.65 1.84 9.72
N GLY A 77 1.90 2.55 8.88
CA GLY A 77 1.80 2.23 7.46
C GLY A 77 0.99 0.96 7.18
N ALA A 78 0.16 0.52 8.12
CA ALA A 78 -0.86 -0.51 7.91
C ALA A 78 -2.25 0.14 7.76
N SER A 79 -3.13 -0.46 6.96
CA SER A 79 -4.56 -0.11 6.91
C SER A 79 -5.38 -0.98 7.86
N LEU A 80 -4.89 -2.19 8.14
CA LEU A 80 -5.54 -3.21 8.96
C LEU A 80 -4.49 -3.89 9.85
N VAL A 81 -4.85 -4.16 11.11
CA VAL A 81 -4.04 -4.96 12.03
C VAL A 81 -4.93 -6.01 12.65
N GLU A 82 -4.46 -7.24 12.65
CA GLU A 82 -5.15 -8.40 13.23
C GLU A 82 -4.21 -9.10 14.20
N ILE A 83 -4.77 -9.62 15.29
CA ILE A 83 -4.04 -10.43 16.25
C ILE A 83 -4.78 -11.76 16.43
N ASP A 84 -4.04 -12.86 16.33
CA ASP A 84 -4.56 -14.21 16.49
C ASP A 84 -5.01 -14.53 17.93
N HIS A 85 -5.47 -15.77 18.16
CA HIS A 85 -6.01 -16.24 19.44
C HIS A 85 -7.28 -15.52 19.91
N GLY A 86 -8.19 -15.24 18.97
CA GLY A 86 -9.53 -14.73 19.26
C GLY A 86 -9.60 -13.22 19.55
N ILE A 87 -8.50 -12.49 19.36
CA ILE A 87 -8.48 -11.02 19.49
C ILE A 87 -9.09 -10.37 18.25
N GLY A 88 -8.73 -10.85 17.05
CA GLY A 88 -9.24 -10.40 15.77
C GLY A 88 -8.65 -9.05 15.34
N GLN A 89 -9.42 -8.31 14.55
CA GLN A 89 -9.04 -6.98 14.08
C GLN A 89 -8.95 -5.97 15.23
N VAL A 90 -7.87 -5.20 15.24
CA VAL A 90 -7.56 -4.16 16.23
C VAL A 90 -7.12 -2.86 15.56
N GLU A 91 -7.07 -1.79 16.35
CA GLU A 91 -6.51 -0.51 15.91
C GLU A 91 -4.99 -0.60 15.69
N LEU A 92 -4.44 0.37 14.96
CA LEU A 92 -3.00 0.43 14.65
C LEU A 92 -2.10 0.50 15.88
N LYS A 93 -2.59 1.11 16.96
CA LYS A 93 -1.88 1.23 18.24
C LYS A 93 -2.86 0.96 19.36
N GLY A 94 -2.44 0.24 20.39
CA GLY A 94 -3.32 -0.07 21.50
C GLY A 94 -2.73 -1.03 22.51
N PHE A 95 -3.57 -1.38 23.48
CA PHE A 95 -3.29 -2.43 24.44
C PHE A 95 -4.55 -3.25 24.70
N ARG A 96 -4.38 -4.53 25.04
CA ARG A 96 -5.44 -5.45 25.42
C ARG A 96 -4.95 -6.36 26.54
N LYS A 97 -5.79 -6.51 27.57
CA LYS A 97 -5.58 -7.52 28.60
C LYS A 97 -5.95 -8.89 28.07
N VAL A 98 -5.04 -9.84 28.20
CA VAL A 98 -5.21 -11.24 27.79
C VAL A 98 -4.91 -12.15 28.97
N ALA A 99 -5.69 -13.21 29.17
CA ALA A 99 -5.48 -14.18 30.24
C ALA A 99 -5.43 -15.59 29.64
N PRO A 100 -4.29 -15.99 29.05
CA PRO A 100 -4.15 -17.31 28.46
C PRO A 100 -4.14 -18.39 29.54
N SER A 101 -4.79 -19.52 29.27
CA SER A 101 -4.78 -20.71 30.15
C SER A 101 -3.55 -21.59 29.95
N GLU A 102 -2.90 -21.51 28.80
CA GLU A 102 -1.70 -22.25 28.44
C GLU A 102 -0.69 -21.33 27.75
N THR A 103 0.57 -21.75 27.66
CA THR A 103 1.60 -20.98 26.96
C THR A 103 1.19 -20.75 25.50
N THR A 104 0.94 -19.48 25.16
CA THR A 104 0.29 -19.09 23.90
C THR A 104 1.19 -18.13 23.12
N THR A 105 1.31 -18.34 21.80
CA THR A 105 2.09 -17.48 20.91
C THR A 105 1.16 -16.57 20.12
N TYR A 106 1.05 -15.31 20.52
CA TYR A 106 0.26 -14.32 19.80
C TYR A 106 0.99 -13.87 18.54
N THR A 107 0.32 -13.94 17.40
CA THR A 107 0.81 -13.41 16.12
C THR A 107 0.04 -12.14 15.79
N LEU A 108 0.76 -11.04 15.57
CA LEU A 108 0.23 -9.79 15.07
C LEU A 108 0.51 -9.71 13.57
N THR A 109 -0.52 -9.46 12.77
CA THR A 109 -0.45 -9.33 11.31
C THR A 109 -0.93 -7.94 10.90
N ALA A 110 -0.02 -7.16 10.34
CA ALA A 110 -0.25 -5.83 9.81
C ALA A 110 -0.38 -5.89 8.28
N ILE A 111 -1.46 -5.33 7.73
CA ILE A 111 -1.85 -5.44 6.32
C ILE A 111 -2.02 -4.03 5.74
N ASN A 112 -1.45 -3.80 4.56
CA ASN A 112 -1.65 -2.62 3.74
C ASN A 112 -1.74 -3.00 2.25
N GLY A 113 -2.97 -3.17 1.76
CA GLY A 113 -3.21 -3.66 0.40
C GLY A 113 -2.54 -5.01 0.15
N SER A 114 -1.65 -5.08 -0.83
CA SER A 114 -0.89 -6.31 -1.16
C SER A 114 0.32 -6.56 -0.26
N ARG A 115 0.68 -5.64 0.64
CA ARG A 115 1.82 -5.78 1.55
C ARG A 115 1.33 -6.20 2.93
N ASN A 116 2.00 -7.18 3.52
CA ASN A 116 1.75 -7.59 4.90
C ASN A 116 3.07 -7.74 5.69
N ARG A 117 2.95 -7.66 7.01
CA ARG A 117 4.03 -7.92 7.96
C ARG A 117 3.46 -8.61 9.18
N SER A 118 4.11 -9.69 9.62
CA SER A 118 3.71 -10.39 10.85
C SER A 118 4.82 -10.41 11.89
N ARG A 119 4.44 -10.52 13.17
CA ARG A 119 5.36 -10.65 14.30
C ARG A 119 4.75 -11.52 15.38
N ASP A 120 5.55 -12.42 15.94
CA ASP A 120 5.12 -13.35 16.98
C ASP A 120 5.61 -12.91 18.36
N LEU A 121 4.79 -13.17 19.37
CA LEU A 121 5.08 -12.92 20.78
C LEU A 121 4.54 -14.05 21.63
N ARG A 122 5.44 -14.70 22.37
CA ARG A 122 5.09 -15.83 23.24
C ARG A 122 4.86 -15.37 24.66
N ILE A 123 3.68 -15.64 25.21
CA ILE A 123 3.34 -15.47 26.63
C ILE A 123 3.38 -16.86 27.29
N ILE A 124 4.21 -17.00 28.32
CA ILE A 124 4.40 -18.25 29.05
C ILE A 124 3.43 -18.27 30.23
N VAL A 125 2.73 -19.40 30.40
CA VAL A 125 1.88 -19.65 31.57
C VAL A 125 2.63 -20.60 32.50
N ASN A 126 2.98 -20.13 33.69
CA ASN A 126 3.53 -20.96 34.76
C ASN A 126 2.37 -21.66 35.48
N VAL A 127 2.46 -22.99 35.53
CA VAL A 127 1.54 -23.89 36.22
C VAL A 127 1.99 -24.10 37.66
#